data_AF-A0A932XMU7-F1
#
_entry.id   AF-A0A932XMU7-F1
#
_cell.length_a   1.000
_cell.length_b   1.000
_cell.length_c   1.000
_cell.angle_alpha   90.00
_cell.angle_beta   90.00
_cell.angle_gamma   90.00
#
_symmetry.space_group_name_H-M   'P 1'
#
loop_
_entity.id
_entity.type
_entity.pdbx_description
1 polymer ?
#
loop_
_entity_poly.entity_id
_entity_poly.type
_entity_poly.pdbx_seq_one_letter_code
_entity_poly.pdbx_strand_id
1 'polypeptide(L)'
;MERKSPDQAPQYYLRIHLYHRLLHGLLMTSFLGLAATGMPLRFNQAAWAINLAHTIGGFGAILFFHRTFAILLTFCFLLHIGYVFHLAFVRGEIGVFWGPSSMVPQPKDFLDMFQHFRWFFGMGPKPRFGRFAYWEKFDYWAVFWGMAIIGTSGYVMWFSSLFARFLPGWLFNITLLIHADEALLAVWFIFAIHFFNSHLRSGRFPLDLVIFTGRVSEGELQEERPAEYERLVKEGDLKALQIDPPPLWLKNFGRILGFTVIATGFLLFGLTLLAFLSE
;
A
#
# COMPACT_ATOMS: atom_id res chain seq x y z
N MET A 1 14.45 -28.92 -23.72
CA MET A 1 13.71 -28.77 -22.45
C MET A 1 14.40 -29.64 -21.41
N GLU A 2 15.35 -29.08 -20.68
CA GLU A 2 16.03 -29.77 -19.59
C GLU A 2 15.04 -29.91 -18.42
N ARG A 3 14.66 -31.14 -18.08
CA ARG A 3 13.88 -31.40 -16.86
C ARG A 3 14.77 -31.08 -15.66
N LYS A 4 14.38 -30.09 -14.86
CA LYS A 4 14.99 -29.81 -13.55
C LYS A 4 14.98 -31.09 -12.70
N SER A 5 16.13 -31.44 -12.13
CA SER A 5 16.28 -32.56 -11.19
C SER A 5 15.38 -32.35 -9.96
N PRO A 6 14.62 -33.38 -9.51
CA PRO A 6 13.65 -33.27 -8.42
C PRO A 6 14.23 -33.06 -7.02
N ASP A 7 15.56 -33.02 -6.86
CA ASP A 7 16.24 -32.99 -5.54
C ASP A 7 16.82 -31.63 -5.11
N GLN A 8 16.63 -30.55 -5.87
CA GLN A 8 17.06 -29.22 -5.42
C GLN A 8 15.99 -28.58 -4.55
N ALA A 9 16.32 -28.35 -3.27
CA ALA A 9 15.49 -27.58 -2.36
C ALA A 9 15.06 -26.26 -3.03
N PRO A 10 13.78 -25.86 -2.92
CA PRO A 10 13.28 -24.67 -3.58
C PRO A 10 14.13 -23.46 -3.16
N GLN A 11 14.74 -22.79 -4.13
CA GLN A 11 15.55 -21.60 -3.88
C GLN A 11 14.65 -20.40 -3.58
N TYR A 12 15.07 -19.57 -2.62
CA TYR A 12 14.39 -18.35 -2.25
C TYR A 12 15.32 -17.15 -2.37
N TYR A 13 14.72 -16.01 -2.69
CA TYR A 13 15.41 -14.73 -2.85
C TYR A 13 14.80 -13.66 -1.96
N LEU A 14 15.64 -12.77 -1.46
CA LEU A 14 15.21 -11.58 -0.73
C LEU A 14 14.55 -10.61 -1.72
N ARG A 15 13.26 -10.35 -1.49
CA ARG A 15 12.43 -9.49 -2.32
C ARG A 15 12.19 -8.12 -1.71
N ILE A 16 11.88 -8.09 -0.41
CA ILE A 16 11.56 -6.87 0.34
C ILE A 16 12.40 -6.85 1.62
N HIS A 17 13.24 -5.82 1.76
CA HIS A 17 14.05 -5.62 2.95
C HIS A 17 13.19 -5.35 4.19
N LEU A 18 13.69 -5.76 5.36
CA LEU A 18 12.98 -5.61 6.64
C LEU A 18 12.50 -4.17 6.89
N TYR A 19 13.33 -3.17 6.59
CA TYR A 19 12.96 -1.75 6.73
C TYR A 19 11.64 -1.41 6.01
N HIS A 20 11.51 -1.80 4.75
CA HIS A 20 10.31 -1.57 3.94
C HIS A 20 9.10 -2.32 4.47
N ARG A 21 9.29 -3.52 5.01
CA ARG A 21 8.21 -4.29 5.63
C ARG A 21 7.72 -3.67 6.93
N LEU A 22 8.62 -3.16 7.77
CA LEU A 22 8.27 -2.45 9.00
C LEU A 22 7.53 -1.15 8.69
N LEU A 23 8.01 -0.41 7.69
CA LEU A 23 7.36 0.81 7.22
C LEU A 23 5.96 0.53 6.68
N HIS A 24 5.80 -0.53 5.88
CA HIS A 24 4.47 -0.98 5.44
C HIS A 24 3.58 -1.42 6.61
N GLY A 25 4.13 -2.10 7.62
CA GLY A 25 3.39 -2.45 8.83
C GLY A 25 2.85 -1.22 9.57
N LEU A 26 3.69 -0.19 9.74
CA LEU A 26 3.30 1.09 10.33
C LEU A 26 2.24 1.82 9.48
N LEU A 27 2.42 1.85 8.16
CA LEU A 27 1.45 2.42 7.21
C LEU A 27 0.10 1.70 7.31
N MET A 28 0.11 0.36 7.28
CA MET A 28 -1.09 -0.46 7.36
C MET A 28 -1.85 -0.25 8.67
N THR A 29 -1.16 -0.27 9.81
CA THR A 29 -1.79 -0.06 11.12
C THR A 29 -2.34 1.37 11.25
N SER A 30 -1.57 2.38 10.84
CA SER A 30 -2.02 3.77 10.94
C SER A 30 -3.15 4.10 9.97
N PHE A 31 -3.12 3.57 8.73
CA PHE A 31 -4.20 3.74 7.76
C PHE A 31 -5.49 3.07 8.21
N LEU A 32 -5.44 1.82 8.69
CA LEU A 32 -6.64 1.15 9.23
C LEU A 32 -7.20 1.89 10.44
N GLY A 33 -6.33 2.38 11.33
CA GLY A 33 -6.74 3.20 12.47
C GLY A 33 -7.40 4.53 12.06
N LEU A 34 -6.84 5.21 11.05
CA LEU A 34 -7.44 6.42 10.47
C LEU A 34 -8.78 6.14 9.80
N ALA A 35 -8.92 5.04 9.07
CA ALA A 35 -10.19 4.64 8.47
C ALA A 35 -11.24 4.31 9.55
N ALA A 36 -10.86 3.52 10.56
CA ALA A 36 -11.75 3.11 11.65
C ALA A 36 -12.18 4.27 12.55
N THR A 37 -11.45 5.38 12.57
CA THR A 37 -11.78 6.58 13.37
C THR A 37 -12.35 7.73 12.55
N GLY A 38 -11.86 7.92 11.33
CA GLY A 38 -12.30 8.98 10.42
C GLY A 38 -13.66 8.71 9.81
N MET A 39 -13.96 7.45 9.46
CA MET A 39 -15.25 7.10 8.87
C MET A 39 -16.42 7.31 9.84
N PRO A 40 -16.32 6.98 11.14
CA PRO A 40 -17.33 7.40 12.11
C PRO A 40 -17.51 8.91 12.24
N LEU A 41 -16.44 9.70 12.14
CA LEU A 41 -16.54 11.16 12.20
C LEU A 41 -17.31 11.72 10.99
N ARG A 42 -17.07 11.16 9.79
CA ARG A 42 -17.80 11.49 8.56
C ARG A 42 -19.27 11.06 8.67
N PHE A 43 -19.52 9.77 8.91
CA PHE A 43 -20.84 9.17 8.96
C PHE A 43 -21.42 9.16 10.37
N ASN A 44 -21.36 10.29 11.08
CA ASN A 44 -21.68 10.38 12.51
C ASN A 44 -23.16 10.09 12.86
N GLN A 45 -24.05 10.01 11.87
CA GLN A 45 -25.45 9.64 12.04
C GLN A 45 -25.71 8.14 11.81
N ALA A 46 -24.75 7.41 11.22
CA ALA A 46 -24.91 5.98 10.95
C ALA A 46 -24.85 5.17 12.25
N ALA A 47 -25.75 4.20 12.42
CA ALA A 47 -25.84 3.40 13.64
C ALA A 47 -24.52 2.68 13.98
N TRP A 48 -23.81 2.16 12.97
CA TRP A 48 -22.51 1.50 13.17
C TRP A 48 -21.43 2.47 13.66
N ALA A 49 -21.45 3.72 13.19
CA ALA A 49 -20.50 4.75 13.60
C ALA A 49 -20.73 5.17 15.05
N ILE A 50 -22.00 5.37 15.42
CA ILE A 50 -22.41 5.68 16.80
C ILE A 50 -22.03 4.52 17.73
N ASN A 51 -22.37 3.28 17.37
CA ASN A 51 -22.04 2.11 18.19
C ASN A 51 -20.53 1.96 18.39
N LEU A 52 -19.74 2.09 17.31
CA LEU A 52 -18.28 2.04 17.39
C LEU A 52 -17.71 3.15 18.28
N ALA A 53 -18.21 4.37 18.13
CA ALA A 53 -17.82 5.49 18.99
C ALA A 53 -18.12 5.16 20.46
N HIS A 54 -19.33 4.69 20.78
CA HIS A 54 -19.73 4.34 22.15
C HIS A 54 -18.85 3.23 22.76
N THR A 55 -18.49 2.19 22.00
CA THR A 55 -17.60 1.12 22.48
C THR A 55 -16.20 1.61 22.84
N ILE A 56 -15.70 2.66 22.17
CA ILE A 56 -14.34 3.18 22.33
C ILE A 56 -14.28 4.36 23.33
N GLY A 57 -15.42 4.84 23.84
CA GLY A 57 -15.49 5.95 24.81
C GLY A 57 -16.03 7.27 24.24
N GLY A 58 -16.76 7.21 23.13
CA GLY A 58 -17.43 8.32 22.45
C GLY A 58 -16.60 8.98 21.35
N PHE A 59 -17.19 9.97 20.68
CA PHE A 59 -16.53 10.70 19.58
C PHE A 59 -15.27 11.47 20.01
N GLY A 60 -15.17 11.85 21.28
CA GLY A 60 -13.94 12.43 21.83
C GLY A 60 -12.76 11.45 21.78
N ALA A 61 -12.98 10.19 22.16
CA ALA A 61 -11.98 9.13 22.07
C ALA A 61 -11.64 8.81 20.60
N ILE A 62 -12.64 8.74 19.73
CA ILE A 62 -12.45 8.57 18.28
C ILE A 62 -11.52 9.65 17.72
N LEU A 63 -11.78 10.92 18.04
CA LEU A 63 -10.96 12.04 17.57
C LEU A 63 -9.52 11.98 18.13
N PHE A 64 -9.34 11.58 19.38
CA PHE A 64 -8.02 11.36 19.98
C PHE A 64 -7.23 10.27 19.24
N PHE A 65 -7.85 9.12 18.98
CA PHE A 65 -7.20 8.03 18.24
C PHE A 65 -6.93 8.43 16.79
N HIS A 66 -7.86 9.13 16.14
CA HIS A 66 -7.66 9.63 14.78
C HIS A 66 -6.41 10.49 14.66
N ARG A 67 -6.25 11.46 15.57
CA ARG A 67 -5.07 12.33 15.67
C ARG A 67 -3.78 11.55 15.97
N THR A 68 -3.86 10.54 16.82
CA THR A 68 -2.72 9.67 17.15
C THR A 68 -2.27 8.89 15.91
N PHE A 69 -3.19 8.27 15.17
CA PHE A 69 -2.85 7.58 13.94
C PHE A 69 -2.37 8.53 12.83
N ALA A 70 -2.88 9.77 12.79
CA ALA A 70 -2.39 10.79 11.87
C ALA A 70 -0.91 11.14 12.12
N ILE A 71 -0.50 11.26 13.40
CA ILE A 71 0.91 11.45 13.76
C ILE A 71 1.75 10.23 13.33
N LEU A 72 1.29 9.01 13.62
CA LEU A 72 2.00 7.78 13.23
C LEU A 72 2.18 7.67 11.71
N LEU A 73 1.13 7.97 10.94
CA LEU A 73 1.18 7.94 9.49
C LEU A 73 2.08 9.07 8.95
N THR A 74 2.05 10.26 9.55
CA THR A 74 2.95 11.36 9.18
C THR A 74 4.41 10.98 9.43
N PHE A 75 4.70 10.35 10.57
CA PHE A 75 6.04 9.85 10.87
C PHE A 75 6.49 8.79 9.84
N CYS A 76 5.62 7.83 9.51
CA CYS A 76 5.86 6.86 8.44
C CYS A 76 6.20 7.53 7.11
N PHE A 77 5.44 8.55 6.71
CA PHE A 77 5.67 9.30 5.48
C PHE A 77 7.03 10.00 5.50
N LEU A 78 7.37 10.69 6.58
CA LEU A 78 8.64 11.41 6.70
C LEU A 78 9.84 10.45 6.69
N LEU A 79 9.73 9.29 7.33
CA LEU A 79 10.75 8.24 7.24
C LEU A 79 10.96 7.79 5.79
N HIS A 80 9.88 7.58 5.05
CA HIS A 80 9.94 7.19 3.64
C HIS A 80 10.61 8.26 2.76
N ILE A 81 10.19 9.52 2.92
CA ILE A 81 10.80 10.66 2.20
C ILE A 81 12.29 10.77 2.54
N GLY A 82 12.64 10.65 3.83
CA GLY A 82 14.03 10.66 4.28
C GLY A 82 14.86 9.53 3.67
N TYR A 83 14.29 8.33 3.54
CA TYR A 83 14.94 7.20 2.87
C TYR A 83 15.18 7.48 1.39
N VAL A 84 14.17 7.95 0.65
CA VAL A 84 14.30 8.28 -0.78
C VAL A 84 15.32 9.42 -0.98
N PHE A 85 15.27 10.45 -0.14
CA PHE A 85 16.23 11.55 -0.15
C PHE A 85 17.65 11.06 0.10
N HIS A 86 17.85 10.20 1.11
CA HIS A 86 19.16 9.65 1.42
C HIS A 86 19.72 8.81 0.26
N LEU A 87 18.90 7.95 -0.37
CA LEU A 87 19.34 7.20 -1.55
C LEU A 87 19.75 8.14 -2.70
N ALA A 88 18.90 9.12 -3.02
CA ALA A 88 19.13 10.02 -4.14
C ALA A 88 20.35 10.94 -3.95
N PHE A 89 20.43 11.62 -2.80
CA PHE A 89 21.35 12.75 -2.61
C PHE A 89 22.58 12.42 -1.78
N VAL A 90 22.54 11.37 -0.96
CA VAL A 90 23.69 10.94 -0.13
C VAL A 90 24.42 9.77 -0.78
N ARG A 91 23.68 8.78 -1.30
CA ARG A 91 24.27 7.63 -1.99
C ARG A 91 24.44 7.81 -3.51
N GLY A 92 23.86 8.87 -4.09
CA GLY A 92 23.91 9.10 -5.52
C GLY A 92 23.12 8.07 -6.35
N GLU A 93 22.22 7.31 -5.73
CA GLU A 93 21.41 6.28 -6.37
C GLU A 93 20.21 6.92 -7.10
N ILE A 94 20.49 7.72 -8.14
CA ILE A 94 19.45 8.38 -8.96
C ILE A 94 18.45 7.40 -9.60
N GLY A 95 18.81 6.11 -9.63
CA GLY A 95 17.97 5.00 -10.07
C GLY A 95 16.62 4.89 -9.34
N VAL A 96 16.49 5.50 -8.15
CA VAL A 96 15.21 5.58 -7.42
C VAL A 96 14.15 6.37 -8.20
N PHE A 97 14.55 7.33 -9.02
CA PHE A 97 13.65 8.14 -9.84
C PHE A 97 13.50 7.63 -11.27
N TRP A 98 14.50 6.88 -11.77
CA TRP A 98 14.47 6.35 -13.13
C TRP A 98 15.21 5.02 -13.26
N GLY A 99 14.58 4.04 -13.89
CA GLY A 99 15.13 2.70 -14.10
C GLY A 99 14.38 1.59 -13.33
N PRO A 100 14.98 0.39 -13.25
CA PRO A 100 14.30 -0.81 -12.77
C PRO A 100 13.91 -0.79 -11.29
N SER A 101 14.62 -0.04 -10.44
CA SER A 101 14.33 0.11 -9.01
C SER A 101 13.35 1.25 -8.70
N SER A 102 12.92 2.00 -9.71
CA SER A 102 12.09 3.19 -9.50
C SER A 102 10.61 2.86 -9.33
N MET A 103 9.98 3.51 -8.35
CA MET A 103 8.53 3.56 -8.18
C MET A 103 7.88 4.70 -8.97
N VAL A 104 8.66 5.55 -9.65
CA VAL A 104 8.14 6.60 -10.53
C VAL A 104 7.60 5.95 -11.82
N PRO A 105 6.35 6.27 -12.24
CA PRO A 105 5.83 5.88 -13.53
C PRO A 105 6.75 6.34 -14.67
N GLN A 106 7.02 5.43 -15.60
CA GLN A 106 7.86 5.61 -16.76
C GLN A 106 7.05 5.28 -18.03
N PRO A 107 7.50 5.74 -19.21
CA PRO A 107 6.82 5.43 -20.48
C PRO A 107 6.60 3.93 -20.70
N LYS A 108 7.52 3.08 -20.21
CA LYS A 108 7.38 1.63 -20.25
C LYS A 108 6.13 1.14 -19.51
N ASP A 109 5.73 1.76 -18.40
CA ASP A 109 4.57 1.32 -17.63
C ASP A 109 3.27 1.44 -18.43
N PHE A 110 3.16 2.45 -19.31
CA PHE A 110 2.05 2.57 -20.25
C PHE A 110 2.07 1.49 -21.33
N LEU A 111 3.25 1.13 -21.84
CA LEU A 111 3.41 0.02 -22.77
C LEU A 111 3.05 -1.31 -22.11
N ASP A 112 3.53 -1.55 -20.89
CA ASP A 112 3.23 -2.74 -20.10
C ASP A 112 1.72 -2.84 -19.83
N MET A 113 1.06 -1.71 -19.50
CA MET A 113 -0.40 -1.64 -19.35
C MET A 113 -1.13 -2.00 -20.65
N PHE A 114 -0.75 -1.41 -21.79
CA PHE A 114 -1.36 -1.71 -23.08
C PHE A 114 -1.16 -3.18 -23.49
N GLN A 115 0.04 -3.73 -23.30
CA GLN A 115 0.31 -5.15 -23.53
C GLN A 115 -0.51 -6.05 -22.61
N HIS A 116 -0.70 -5.64 -21.36
CA HIS A 116 -1.53 -6.37 -20.40
C HIS A 116 -3.00 -6.43 -20.86
N PHE A 117 -3.56 -5.32 -21.33
CA PHE A 117 -4.90 -5.31 -21.94
C PHE A 117 -4.96 -6.21 -23.17
N ARG A 118 -4.01 -6.12 -24.09
CA ARG A 118 -3.97 -7.01 -25.26
C ARG A 118 -3.95 -8.48 -24.87
N TRP A 119 -3.14 -8.85 -23.88
CA TRP A 119 -3.09 -10.22 -23.37
C TRP A 119 -4.43 -10.68 -22.79
N PHE A 120 -5.12 -9.85 -22.02
CA PHE A 120 -6.44 -10.19 -21.49
C PHE A 120 -7.46 -10.50 -22.58
N PHE A 121 -7.39 -9.82 -23.72
CA PHE A 121 -8.25 -10.10 -24.88
C PHE A 121 -7.66 -11.14 -25.84
N GLY A 122 -6.62 -11.89 -25.45
CA GLY A 122 -5.99 -12.91 -26.29
C GLY A 122 -5.23 -12.36 -27.51
N MET A 123 -4.98 -11.05 -27.57
CA MET A 123 -4.35 -10.35 -28.69
C MET A 123 -2.82 -10.22 -28.55
N GLY A 124 -2.19 -10.94 -27.63
CA GLY A 124 -0.75 -10.89 -27.42
C GLY A 124 -0.26 -11.79 -26.28
N PRO A 125 1.06 -11.96 -26.14
CA PRO A 125 1.64 -12.70 -25.02
C PRO A 125 1.48 -11.94 -23.71
N LYS A 126 1.58 -12.65 -22.58
CA LYS A 126 1.60 -12.05 -21.24
C LYS A 126 2.78 -11.06 -21.15
N PRO A 127 2.55 -9.81 -20.71
CA PRO A 127 3.62 -8.83 -20.54
C PRO A 127 4.66 -9.31 -19.53
N ARG A 128 5.91 -8.87 -19.75
CA ARG A 128 7.06 -9.27 -18.95
C ARG A 128 7.43 -8.17 -17.96
N PHE A 129 6.82 -8.23 -16.78
CA PHE A 129 7.01 -7.22 -15.75
C PHE A 129 8.42 -7.26 -15.15
N GLY A 130 8.94 -6.07 -14.84
CA GLY A 130 10.17 -5.90 -14.08
C GLY A 130 9.90 -5.93 -12.58
N ARG A 131 10.80 -5.30 -11.81
CA ARG A 131 10.71 -5.24 -10.35
C ARG A 131 9.37 -4.71 -9.87
N PHE A 132 8.86 -3.65 -10.45
CA PHE A 132 7.53 -3.13 -10.15
C PHE A 132 6.68 -3.16 -11.41
N ALA A 133 5.44 -3.61 -11.27
CA ALA A 133 4.44 -3.57 -12.33
C ALA A 133 3.74 -2.21 -12.31
N TYR A 134 3.12 -1.81 -13.42
CA TYR A 134 2.49 -0.50 -13.54
C TYR A 134 1.42 -0.25 -12.46
N TRP A 135 0.65 -1.27 -12.08
CA TRP A 135 -0.37 -1.13 -11.04
C TRP A 135 0.22 -0.98 -9.63
N GLU A 136 1.40 -1.56 -9.36
CA GLU A 136 2.06 -1.37 -8.06
C GLU A 136 2.61 0.04 -7.90
N LYS A 137 3.13 0.61 -9.00
CA LYS A 137 3.52 2.02 -9.03
C LYS A 137 2.30 2.93 -8.90
N PHE A 138 1.20 2.58 -9.55
CA PHE A 138 -0.06 3.30 -9.41
C PHE A 138 -0.57 3.26 -7.97
N ASP A 139 -0.63 2.09 -7.32
CA ASP A 139 -0.97 1.94 -5.91
C ASP A 139 -0.06 2.80 -5.02
N TYR A 140 1.26 2.75 -5.25
CA TYR A 140 2.23 3.55 -4.51
C TYR A 140 1.93 5.05 -4.62
N TRP A 141 1.69 5.57 -5.83
CA TRP A 141 1.42 6.99 -6.04
C TRP A 141 0.03 7.42 -5.60
N ALA A 142 -0.99 6.59 -5.76
CA ALA A 142 -2.33 6.87 -5.26
C ALA A 142 -2.30 7.15 -3.75
N VAL A 143 -1.58 6.31 -2.99
CA VAL A 143 -1.38 6.54 -1.55
C VAL A 143 -0.51 7.76 -1.30
N PHE A 144 0.60 7.91 -2.02
CA PHE A 144 1.54 9.02 -1.81
C PHE A 144 0.89 10.40 -1.98
N TRP A 145 0.09 10.59 -3.03
CA TRP A 145 -0.66 11.83 -3.27
C TRP A 145 -1.80 12.01 -2.27
N GLY A 146 -2.60 10.96 -2.02
CA GLY A 146 -3.70 11.02 -1.06
C GLY A 146 -3.23 11.38 0.35
N MET A 147 -2.07 10.88 0.77
CA MET A 147 -1.45 11.24 2.05
C MET A 147 -1.10 12.73 2.15
N ALA A 148 -0.61 13.33 1.06
CA ALA A 148 -0.33 14.76 1.05
C ALA A 148 -1.63 15.59 1.17
N ILE A 149 -2.68 15.20 0.44
CA ILE A 149 -3.97 15.91 0.42
C ILE A 149 -4.71 15.78 1.76
N ILE A 150 -4.91 14.55 2.25
CA ILE A 150 -5.58 14.26 3.52
C ILE A 150 -4.75 14.80 4.69
N GLY A 151 -3.43 14.62 4.65
CA GLY A 151 -2.53 15.08 5.71
C GLY A 151 -2.55 16.60 5.86
N THR A 152 -2.35 17.34 4.76
CA THR A 152 -2.35 18.81 4.80
C THR A 152 -3.71 19.37 5.20
N SER A 153 -4.80 18.87 4.62
CA SER A 153 -6.16 19.30 4.99
C SER A 153 -6.49 18.97 6.45
N GLY A 154 -6.07 17.81 6.94
CA GLY A 154 -6.24 17.40 8.35
C GLY A 154 -5.52 18.33 9.32
N TYR A 155 -4.29 18.72 9.00
CA TYR A 155 -3.53 19.67 9.83
C TYR A 155 -4.10 21.09 9.80
N VAL A 156 -4.65 21.54 8.66
CA VAL A 156 -5.37 22.82 8.59
C VAL A 156 -6.58 22.82 9.53
N MET A 157 -7.35 21.72 9.56
CA MET A 157 -8.49 21.60 10.48
C MET A 157 -8.06 21.45 11.94
N TRP A 158 -7.03 20.65 12.23
CA TRP A 158 -6.54 20.43 13.59
C TRP A 158 -5.97 21.73 14.19
N PHE A 159 -5.15 22.45 13.45
CA PHE A 159 -4.56 23.72 13.88
C PHE A 159 -5.34 24.93 13.36
N SER A 160 -6.67 24.84 13.29
CA SER A 160 -7.52 25.87 12.68
C SER A 160 -7.30 27.27 13.26
N SER A 161 -7.07 27.39 14.57
CA SER A 161 -6.78 28.68 15.22
C SER A 161 -5.48 29.35 14.72
N LEU A 162 -4.48 28.55 14.33
CA LEU A 162 -3.25 29.06 13.72
C LEU A 162 -3.52 29.50 12.27
N PHE A 163 -4.16 28.63 11.49
CA PHE A 163 -4.42 28.88 10.07
C PHE A 163 -5.45 29.98 9.82
N ALA A 164 -6.38 30.25 10.75
CA ALA A 164 -7.36 31.33 10.64
C ALA A 164 -6.72 32.73 10.62
N ARG A 165 -5.44 32.84 11.02
CA ARG A 165 -4.66 34.08 10.91
C ARG A 165 -4.23 34.39 9.47
N PHE A 166 -4.23 33.39 8.61
CA PHE A 166 -3.69 33.46 7.24
C PHE A 166 -4.73 33.13 6.18
N LEU A 167 -5.74 32.33 6.52
CA LEU A 167 -6.72 31.78 5.57
C LEU A 167 -8.12 32.38 5.79
N PRO A 168 -8.87 32.64 4.71
CA PRO A 168 -10.26 33.08 4.81
C PRO A 168 -11.17 31.94 5.28
N GLY A 169 -12.28 32.28 5.94
CA GLY A 169 -13.21 31.31 6.54
C GLY A 169 -13.75 30.23 5.60
N TRP A 170 -14.03 30.57 4.33
CA TRP A 170 -14.54 29.60 3.34
C TRP A 170 -13.56 28.47 3.04
N LEU A 171 -12.25 28.70 3.24
CA LEU A 171 -11.24 27.69 2.95
C LEU A 171 -11.29 26.54 3.95
N PHE A 172 -11.81 26.74 5.16
CA PHE A 172 -12.04 25.66 6.13
C PHE A 172 -13.15 24.71 5.67
N ASN A 173 -14.21 25.23 5.02
CA ASN A 173 -15.25 24.39 4.45
C ASN A 173 -14.71 23.51 3.32
N ILE A 174 -13.87 24.09 2.45
CA ILE A 174 -13.19 23.33 1.39
C ILE A 174 -12.22 22.32 1.97
N THR A 175 -11.47 22.70 3.00
CA THR A 175 -10.54 21.78 3.67
C THR A 175 -11.28 20.58 4.24
N LEU A 176 -12.43 20.80 4.89
CA LEU A 176 -13.27 19.72 5.40
C LEU A 176 -13.76 18.81 4.26
N LEU A 177 -14.25 19.39 3.16
CA LEU A 177 -14.72 18.64 2.00
C LEU A 177 -13.59 17.78 1.40
N ILE A 178 -12.45 18.40 1.09
CA ILE A 178 -11.27 17.73 0.53
C ILE A 178 -10.82 16.61 1.46
N HIS A 179 -10.69 16.87 2.76
CA HIS A 179 -10.25 15.86 3.70
C HIS A 179 -11.22 14.67 3.74
N ALA A 180 -12.51 14.94 3.84
CA ALA A 180 -13.52 13.90 3.97
C ALA A 180 -13.63 13.06 2.70
N ASP A 181 -13.69 13.69 1.51
CA ASP A 181 -13.88 13.00 0.24
C ASP A 181 -12.63 12.24 -0.19
N GLU A 182 -11.45 12.84 -0.02
CA GLU A 182 -10.19 12.14 -0.29
C GLU A 182 -10.00 10.97 0.69
N ALA A 183 -10.39 11.10 1.97
CA ALA A 183 -10.34 9.99 2.91
C ALA A 183 -11.25 8.83 2.49
N LEU A 184 -12.47 9.13 1.99
CA LEU A 184 -13.38 8.10 1.49
C LEU A 184 -12.79 7.42 0.24
N LEU A 185 -12.27 8.20 -0.71
CA LEU A 185 -11.60 7.71 -1.91
C LEU A 185 -10.41 6.82 -1.55
N ALA A 186 -9.56 7.24 -0.61
CA ALA A 186 -8.41 6.47 -0.16
C ALA A 186 -8.83 5.14 0.47
N VAL A 187 -9.85 5.15 1.35
CA VAL A 187 -10.39 3.92 1.98
C VAL A 187 -10.90 2.95 0.92
N TRP A 188 -11.70 3.43 -0.03
CA TRP A 188 -12.24 2.58 -1.10
C TRP A 188 -11.16 2.10 -2.05
N PHE A 189 -10.21 2.95 -2.41
CA PHE A 189 -9.08 2.56 -3.25
C PHE A 189 -8.26 1.45 -2.60
N ILE A 190 -7.90 1.59 -1.33
CA ILE A 190 -7.10 0.58 -0.64
C ILE A 190 -7.86 -0.76 -0.50
N PHE A 191 -9.13 -0.73 -0.10
CA PHE A 191 -9.88 -1.96 0.13
C PHE A 191 -10.39 -2.62 -1.15
N ALA A 192 -10.68 -1.87 -2.20
CA ALA A 192 -11.14 -2.43 -3.48
C ALA A 192 -10.00 -2.74 -4.45
N ILE A 193 -9.04 -1.83 -4.62
CA ILE A 193 -8.00 -1.94 -5.64
C ILE A 193 -6.72 -2.56 -5.07
N HIS A 194 -6.16 -1.97 -4.00
CA HIS A 194 -4.89 -2.44 -3.46
C HIS A 194 -4.99 -3.87 -2.91
N PHE A 195 -6.03 -4.19 -2.14
CA PHE A 195 -6.27 -5.55 -1.65
C PHE A 195 -6.53 -6.54 -2.80
N PHE A 196 -7.21 -6.11 -3.86
CA PHE A 196 -7.41 -6.97 -5.01
C PHE A 196 -6.08 -7.29 -5.71
N ASN A 197 -5.31 -6.26 -6.05
CA ASN A 197 -4.00 -6.39 -6.69
C ASN A 197 -3.02 -7.21 -5.84
N SER A 198 -3.04 -7.02 -4.52
CA SER A 198 -2.08 -7.63 -3.62
C SER A 198 -2.49 -9.03 -3.17
N HIS A 199 -3.78 -9.34 -3.06
CA HIS A 199 -4.24 -10.56 -2.39
C HIS A 199 -5.27 -11.37 -3.17
N LEU A 200 -6.08 -10.74 -4.03
CA LEU A 200 -7.18 -11.45 -4.71
C LEU A 200 -6.88 -11.82 -6.17
N ARG A 201 -5.79 -11.32 -6.76
CA ARG A 201 -5.38 -11.76 -8.11
C ARG A 201 -5.06 -13.25 -8.15
N SER A 202 -5.31 -13.85 -9.30
CA SER A 202 -4.86 -15.20 -9.62
C SER A 202 -3.34 -15.31 -9.41
N GLY A 203 -2.90 -16.33 -8.68
CA GLY A 203 -1.49 -16.55 -8.29
C GLY A 203 -1.13 -16.04 -6.89
N ARG A 204 -1.90 -15.08 -6.33
CA ARG A 204 -1.71 -14.57 -4.96
C ARG A 204 -2.85 -14.92 -4.01
N PHE A 205 -4.01 -15.26 -4.56
CA PHE A 205 -5.16 -15.69 -3.77
C PHE A 205 -4.80 -16.89 -2.88
N PRO A 206 -5.22 -16.88 -1.60
CA PRO A 206 -6.04 -15.88 -0.92
C PRO A 206 -5.27 -14.74 -0.23
N LEU A 207 -3.95 -14.82 -0.16
CA LEU A 207 -3.11 -13.88 0.57
C LEU A 207 -1.65 -13.95 0.08
N ASP A 208 -1.09 -12.78 -0.24
CA ASP A 208 0.33 -12.64 -0.53
C ASP A 208 1.14 -12.43 0.77
N LEU A 209 2.10 -13.32 1.01
CA LEU A 209 2.95 -13.30 2.20
C LEU A 209 4.29 -12.58 2.00
N VAL A 210 4.60 -12.08 0.81
CA VAL A 210 5.90 -11.46 0.50
C VAL A 210 6.14 -10.21 1.34
N ILE A 211 5.11 -9.42 1.65
CA ILE A 211 5.28 -8.23 2.51
C ILE A 211 5.61 -8.59 3.97
N PHE A 212 5.12 -9.73 4.45
CA PHE A 212 5.39 -10.21 5.81
C PHE A 212 6.73 -10.94 5.91
N THR A 213 7.06 -11.75 4.91
CA THR A 213 8.25 -12.61 4.92
C THR A 213 9.47 -11.93 4.31
N GLY A 214 9.28 -11.05 3.34
CA GLY A 214 10.30 -10.44 2.50
C GLY A 214 10.92 -11.38 1.47
N ARG A 215 10.42 -12.61 1.33
CA ARG A 215 11.06 -13.69 0.57
C ARG A 215 10.16 -14.19 -0.54
N VAL A 216 10.73 -14.44 -1.71
CA VAL A 216 10.05 -14.96 -2.89
C VAL A 216 10.71 -16.26 -3.33
N SER A 217 9.92 -17.24 -3.77
CA SER A 217 10.51 -18.46 -4.36
C SER A 217 11.04 -18.19 -5.77
N GLU A 218 12.02 -18.98 -6.24
CA GLU A 218 12.55 -18.81 -7.60
C GLU A 218 11.46 -18.90 -8.67
N GLY A 219 10.58 -19.91 -8.59
CA GLY A 219 9.51 -20.10 -9.58
C GLY A 219 8.56 -18.91 -9.64
N GLU A 220 8.19 -18.38 -8.48
CA GLU A 220 7.33 -17.20 -8.36
C GLU A 220 8.00 -15.94 -8.91
N LEU A 221 9.30 -15.75 -8.66
CA LEU A 221 10.05 -14.63 -9.21
C LEU A 221 10.16 -14.72 -10.74
N GLN A 222 10.38 -15.92 -11.30
CA GLN A 222 10.41 -16.15 -12.74
C GLN A 222 9.05 -15.90 -13.41
N GLU A 223 7.96 -16.35 -12.77
CA GLU A 223 6.62 -16.24 -13.33
C GLU A 223 6.06 -14.81 -13.26
N GLU A 224 6.26 -14.13 -12.12
CA GLU A 224 5.68 -12.81 -11.90
C GLU A 224 6.58 -11.65 -12.31
N ARG A 225 7.90 -11.84 -12.21
CA ARG A 225 8.92 -10.81 -12.47
C ARG A 225 9.99 -11.29 -13.45
N PRO A 226 9.60 -11.81 -14.63
CA PRO A 226 10.54 -12.43 -15.56
C PRO A 226 11.65 -11.46 -15.99
N ALA A 227 11.33 -10.17 -16.21
CA ALA A 227 12.33 -9.19 -16.60
C ALA A 227 13.27 -8.79 -15.45
N GLU A 228 12.81 -8.89 -14.18
CA GLU A 228 13.69 -8.72 -13.03
C GLU A 228 14.62 -9.91 -12.88
N TYR A 229 14.09 -11.14 -12.97
CA TYR A 229 14.86 -12.37 -12.86
C TYR A 229 15.98 -12.43 -13.90
N GLU A 230 15.67 -12.22 -15.17
CA GLU A 230 16.66 -12.25 -16.26
C GLU A 230 17.77 -11.20 -16.07
N ARG A 231 17.39 -10.01 -15.61
CA ARG A 231 18.36 -8.96 -15.29
C ARG A 231 19.29 -9.39 -14.16
N LEU A 232 18.75 -9.91 -13.06
CA LEU A 232 19.53 -10.37 -11.90
C LEU A 232 20.46 -11.54 -12.26
N VAL A 233 20.04 -12.44 -13.14
CA VAL A 233 20.90 -13.52 -13.67
C VAL A 233 22.03 -12.94 -14.51
N LYS A 234 21.71 -12.03 -15.44
CA LYS A 234 22.69 -11.42 -16.35
C LYS A 234 23.73 -10.58 -15.61
N GLU A 235 23.33 -9.86 -14.57
CA GLU A 235 24.20 -9.00 -13.77
C GLU A 235 24.99 -9.78 -12.70
N GLY A 236 24.62 -11.04 -12.43
CA GLY A 236 25.25 -11.88 -11.41
C GLY A 236 24.75 -11.61 -9.97
N ASP A 237 23.79 -10.71 -9.79
CA ASP A 237 23.26 -10.28 -8.50
C ASP A 237 22.35 -11.32 -7.83
N LEU A 238 21.85 -12.30 -8.58
CA LEU A 238 20.88 -13.27 -8.06
C LEU A 238 21.42 -14.06 -6.85
N LYS A 239 22.72 -14.40 -6.85
CA LYS A 239 23.37 -15.10 -5.73
C LYS A 239 23.42 -14.26 -4.46
N ALA A 240 23.61 -12.95 -4.58
CA ALA A 240 23.66 -12.04 -3.44
C ALA A 240 22.29 -11.89 -2.74
N LEU A 241 21.20 -12.20 -3.45
CA LEU A 241 19.84 -12.17 -2.91
C LEU A 241 19.38 -13.52 -2.35
N GLN A 242 20.16 -14.60 -2.52
CA GLN A 242 19.77 -15.92 -2.08
C GLN A 242 19.60 -15.97 -0.55
N ILE A 243 18.48 -16.53 -0.10
CA ILE A 243 18.12 -16.60 1.31
C ILE A 243 17.37 -17.90 1.60
N ASP A 244 17.35 -18.34 2.86
CA ASP A 244 16.57 -19.49 3.28
C ASP A 244 15.06 -19.30 3.08
N PRO A 245 14.28 -20.39 2.93
CA PRO A 245 12.82 -20.31 2.96
C PRO A 245 12.31 -19.59 4.22
N PRO A 246 11.21 -18.83 4.13
CA PRO A 246 10.66 -18.15 5.30
C PRO A 246 10.22 -19.19 6.37
N PRO A 247 10.56 -18.96 7.65
CA PRO A 247 10.23 -19.89 8.72
C PRO A 247 8.72 -20.00 8.89
N LEU A 248 8.26 -21.17 9.35
CA LEU A 248 6.83 -21.49 9.42
C LEU A 248 6.05 -20.52 10.33
N TRP A 249 6.65 -20.10 11.46
CA TRP A 249 6.03 -19.14 12.36
C TRP A 249 5.74 -17.80 11.67
N LEU A 250 6.65 -17.33 10.81
CA LEU A 250 6.50 -16.05 10.11
C LEU A 250 5.43 -16.13 9.02
N LYS A 251 5.34 -17.28 8.33
CA LYS A 251 4.24 -17.57 7.40
C LYS A 251 2.89 -17.57 8.13
N ASN A 252 2.81 -18.23 9.28
CA ASN A 252 1.57 -18.31 10.07
C ASN A 252 1.17 -16.95 10.65
N PHE A 253 2.14 -16.18 11.17
CA PHE A 253 1.93 -14.81 11.60
C PHE A 253 1.39 -13.94 10.46
N GLY A 254 2.04 -13.97 9.29
CA GLY A 254 1.59 -13.22 8.11
C GLY A 254 0.19 -13.62 7.65
N ARG A 255 -0.17 -14.91 7.75
CA ARG A 255 -1.54 -15.38 7.45
C ARG A 255 -2.57 -14.80 8.41
N ILE A 256 -2.35 -14.96 9.71
CA ILE A 256 -3.30 -14.47 10.72
C ILE A 256 -3.48 -12.96 10.58
N LEU A 257 -2.37 -12.22 10.57
CA LEU A 257 -2.41 -10.76 10.46
C LEU A 257 -3.02 -10.31 9.14
N GLY A 258 -2.61 -10.90 8.02
CA GLY A 258 -3.11 -10.57 6.69
C GLY A 258 -4.62 -10.81 6.56
N PHE A 259 -5.12 -11.96 7.00
CA PHE A 259 -6.57 -12.23 6.97
C PHE A 259 -7.35 -11.32 7.91
N THR A 260 -6.83 -11.00 9.10
CA THR A 260 -7.48 -10.03 10.00
C THR A 260 -7.58 -8.66 9.34
N VAL A 261 -6.49 -8.16 8.75
CA VAL A 261 -6.46 -6.86 8.07
C VAL A 261 -7.41 -6.83 6.87
N ILE A 262 -7.42 -7.88 6.05
CA ILE A 262 -8.32 -7.98 4.89
C ILE A 262 -9.78 -8.00 5.35
N ALA A 263 -10.12 -8.81 6.36
CA ALA A 263 -11.47 -8.89 6.88
C ALA A 263 -11.94 -7.56 7.48
N THR A 264 -11.09 -6.89 8.28
CA THR A 264 -11.39 -5.56 8.82
C THR A 264 -11.55 -4.53 7.71
N GLY A 265 -10.68 -4.55 6.69
CA GLY A 265 -10.78 -3.62 5.57
C GLY A 265 -12.07 -3.80 4.76
N PHE A 266 -12.45 -5.04 4.42
CA PHE A 266 -13.72 -5.29 3.73
C PHE A 266 -14.95 -4.98 4.58
N LEU A 267 -14.88 -5.20 5.89
CA LEU A 267 -15.95 -4.76 6.80
C LEU A 267 -16.11 -3.23 6.75
N LEU A 268 -15.01 -2.48 6.89
CA LEU A 268 -15.03 -1.01 6.80
C LEU A 268 -15.49 -0.52 5.41
N PHE A 269 -15.05 -1.19 4.35
CA PHE A 269 -15.53 -0.92 2.99
C PHE A 269 -17.04 -1.08 2.88
N GLY A 270 -17.59 -2.21 3.34
CA GLY A 270 -19.04 -2.45 3.31
C GLY A 270 -19.84 -1.45 4.15
N LEU A 271 -19.36 -1.13 5.35
CA LEU A 271 -20.00 -0.14 6.24
C LEU A 271 -20.02 1.28 5.63
N THR A 272 -18.90 1.69 5.04
CA THR A 272 -18.79 3.03 4.41
C THR A 272 -19.57 3.12 3.11
N LEU A 273 -19.57 2.06 2.30
CA LEU A 273 -20.39 1.99 1.09
C LEU A 273 -21.89 2.05 1.43
N LEU A 274 -22.33 1.28 2.44
CA LEU A 274 -23.72 1.29 2.88
C LEU A 274 -24.12 2.66 3.44
N ALA A 275 -23.27 3.29 4.24
CA ALA A 275 -23.53 4.64 4.76
C ALA A 275 -23.63 5.66 3.62
N PHE A 276 -22.70 5.65 2.67
CA PHE A 276 -22.69 6.54 1.52
C PHE A 276 -23.94 6.39 0.63
N LEU A 277 -24.43 5.16 0.43
CA LEU A 277 -25.64 4.91 -0.36
C LEU A 277 -26.94 5.25 0.38
N SER A 278 -26.86 5.50 1.69
CA SER A 278 -28.01 5.87 2.53
C SER A 278 -28.12 7.37 2.81
N GLU A 279 -27.13 8.16 2.38
CA GLU A 279 -27.16 9.62 2.36
C GLU A 279 -28.01 10.13 1.17
#